data_AF-A0A959P4T3-F1
#
_entry.id   AF-A0A959P4T3-F1
#
_cell.length_a   1.000
_cell.length_b   1.000
_cell.length_c   1.000
_cell.angle_alpha   90.00
_cell.angle_beta   90.00
_cell.angle_gamma   90.00
#
_symmetry.space_group_name_H-M   'P 1'
#
loop_
_entity.id
_entity.type
_entity.pdbx_description
1 polymer ?
#
loop_
_entity_poly.entity_id
_entity_poly.type
_entity_poly.pdbx_seq_one_letter_code
_entity_poly.pdbx_strand_id
1 'polypeptide(L)'
;MYQVEIGKSQKDFTDFDNTQLVCSYLFLKRTFKYLYKEKLRKLDKKEKRAIIYDISLFEKIKNTKYQLRCSTPQKWLENSDIYNSIVSEIEKRELVINNLDFC
;
A
#
# COMPACT_ATOMS: atom_id res chain seq x y z
N MET A 1 -7.69 -4.19 -20.63
CA MET A 1 -7.74 -3.73 -19.23
C MET A 1 -6.48 -4.25 -18.57
N TYR A 2 -5.47 -3.40 -18.32
CA TYR A 2 -4.19 -3.85 -17.76
C TYR A 2 -4.41 -4.33 -16.32
N GLN A 3 -4.16 -5.61 -16.05
CA GLN A 3 -4.09 -6.14 -14.70
C GLN A 3 -2.78 -5.66 -14.08
N VAL A 4 -2.84 -4.60 -13.28
CA VAL A 4 -1.73 -4.26 -12.40
C VAL A 4 -1.80 -5.20 -11.20
N GLU A 5 -1.22 -6.39 -11.32
CA GLU A 5 -0.97 -7.25 -10.18
C GLU A 5 0.25 -6.71 -9.44
N ILE A 6 0.04 -5.74 -8.54
CA ILE A 6 1.09 -5.37 -7.58
C ILE A 6 1.31 -6.59 -6.68
N GLY A 7 2.30 -7.42 -7.02
CA GLY A 7 2.67 -8.59 -6.24
C GLY A 7 2.99 -8.20 -4.81
N LYS A 8 2.58 -9.03 -3.83
CA LYS A 8 2.76 -8.77 -2.39
C LYS A 8 4.23 -8.62 -1.95
N SER A 9 5.18 -8.91 -2.83
CA SER A 9 6.63 -8.86 -2.63
C SER A 9 7.38 -7.99 -3.66
N GLN A 10 6.67 -7.34 -4.58
CA GLN A 10 7.31 -6.58 -5.67
C GLN A 10 7.68 -5.20 -5.15
N LYS A 11 8.95 -5.08 -4.73
CA LYS A 11 9.54 -3.81 -4.26
C LYS A 11 10.29 -3.08 -5.37
N ASP A 12 10.58 -3.78 -6.47
CA ASP A 12 11.30 -3.23 -7.60
C ASP A 12 10.34 -3.05 -8.79
N PHE A 13 10.35 -1.85 -9.35
CA PHE A 13 9.51 -1.43 -10.47
C PHE A 13 10.34 -0.95 -11.66
N THR A 14 11.65 -1.19 -11.66
CA THR A 14 12.55 -0.84 -12.78
C THR A 14 12.09 -1.45 -14.10
N ASP A 15 11.56 -2.67 -14.05
CA ASP A 15 11.19 -3.42 -15.25
C ASP A 15 9.82 -3.00 -15.82
N PHE A 16 9.07 -2.15 -15.12
CA PHE A 16 7.77 -1.71 -15.58
C PHE A 16 7.94 -0.75 -16.74
N ASP A 17 7.09 -0.87 -17.77
CA ASP A 17 6.99 0.16 -18.79
C ASP A 17 6.33 1.44 -18.23
N ASN A 18 6.44 2.55 -18.95
CA ASN A 18 5.91 3.83 -18.48
C ASN A 18 4.38 3.80 -18.26
N THR A 19 3.64 3.03 -19.07
CA THR A 19 2.19 2.87 -18.93
C THR A 19 1.86 2.09 -17.65
N GLN A 20 2.58 1.01 -17.38
CA GLN A 20 2.43 0.18 -16.20
C GLN A 20 2.72 0.97 -14.93
N LEU A 21 3.78 1.78 -14.90
CA LEU A 21 4.10 2.66 -13.77
C LEU A 21 2.97 3.66 -13.49
N VAL A 22 2.51 4.38 -14.53
CA VAL A 22 1.44 5.37 -14.38
C VAL A 22 0.13 4.70 -13.97
N CYS A 23 -0.25 3.58 -14.59
CA CYS A 23 -1.43 2.83 -14.21
C CYS A 23 -1.35 2.32 -12.76
N SER A 24 -0.18 1.86 -12.31
CA SER A 24 0.03 1.41 -10.93
C SER A 24 -0.13 2.54 -9.93
N TYR A 25 0.46 3.71 -10.22
CA TYR A 25 0.30 4.91 -9.42
C TYR A 25 -1.17 5.33 -9.30
N LEU A 26 -1.87 5.44 -10.44
CA LEU A 26 -3.29 5.82 -10.48
C LEU A 26 -4.17 4.81 -9.73
N PHE A 27 -3.90 3.51 -9.90
CA PHE A 27 -4.60 2.45 -9.18
C PHE A 27 -4.45 2.60 -7.67
N LEU A 28 -3.22 2.81 -7.17
CA LEU A 28 -2.96 3.00 -5.76
C LEU A 28 -3.66 4.25 -5.20
N LYS A 29 -3.55 5.39 -5.90
CA LYS A 29 -4.23 6.64 -5.51
C LYS A 29 -5.74 6.52 -5.47
N ARG A 30 -6.36 5.66 -6.30
CA ARG A 30 -7.80 5.43 -6.29
C ARG A 30 -8.25 4.44 -5.23
N THR A 31 -7.46 3.39 -5.00
CA THR A 31 -7.88 2.26 -4.17
C THR A 31 -7.34 2.28 -2.73
N PHE A 32 -6.51 3.26 -2.36
CA PHE A 32 -5.86 3.32 -1.05
C PHE A 32 -6.80 3.19 0.16
N LYS A 33 -7.99 3.82 0.12
CA LYS A 33 -8.99 3.70 1.20
C LYS A 33 -9.45 2.25 1.38
N TYR A 34 -9.63 1.53 0.27
CA TYR A 34 -10.00 0.11 0.30
C TYR A 34 -8.83 -0.74 0.82
N LEU A 35 -7.63 -0.54 0.29
CA LEU A 35 -6.43 -1.29 0.69
C LEU A 35 -6.10 -1.10 2.18
N TYR A 36 -6.28 0.12 2.70
CA TYR A 36 -6.14 0.45 4.11
C TYR A 36 -7.13 -0.36 4.97
N LYS A 37 -8.41 -0.37 4.59
CA LYS A 37 -9.45 -1.16 5.29
C LYS A 37 -9.16 -2.66 5.22
N GLU A 38 -8.68 -3.15 4.09
CA GLU A 38 -8.31 -4.54 3.91
C GLU A 38 -7.13 -4.93 4.81
N LYS A 39 -6.11 -4.05 4.93
CA LYS A 39 -4.98 -4.24 5.84
C LYS A 39 -5.44 -4.34 7.30
N LEU A 40 -6.34 -3.46 7.73
CA LEU A 40 -6.95 -3.52 9.06
C LEU A 40 -7.67 -4.86 9.30
N ARG A 41 -8.50 -5.31 8.35
CA ARG A 41 -9.20 -6.61 8.44
C ARG A 41 -8.23 -7.79 8.54
N LYS A 42 -7.11 -7.75 7.82
CA LYS A 42 -6.06 -8.78 7.90
C LYS A 42 -5.40 -8.78 9.28
N LEU A 43 -5.10 -7.60 9.84
CA LEU A 43 -4.57 -7.49 11.19
C LEU A 43 -5.57 -8.00 12.23
N ASP A 44 -6.86 -7.69 12.11
CA ASP A 44 -7.91 -8.21 12.99
C ASP A 44 -7.95 -9.75 13.00
N LYS A 45 -7.87 -10.37 11.83
CA LYS A 45 -7.83 -11.84 11.71
C LYS A 45 -6.56 -12.42 12.34
N LYS A 46 -5.41 -11.75 12.18
CA LYS A 46 -4.14 -12.20 12.78
C LYS A 46 -4.15 -12.04 14.30
N GLU A 47 -4.67 -10.92 14.80
CA GLU A 47 -4.81 -10.63 16.23
C GLU A 47 -5.66 -11.69 16.94
N LYS A 48 -6.85 -12.00 16.38
CA LYS A 48 -7.74 -13.05 16.91
C LYS A 48 -7.13 -14.45 16.91
N ARG A 49 -6.18 -14.72 16.03
CA ARG A 49 -5.46 -15.99 16.00
C ARG A 49 -4.33 -15.97 17.03
N ALA A 50 -3.52 -14.92 17.04
CA ALA A 50 -2.35 -14.78 17.90
C ALA A 50 -2.69 -14.88 19.39
N ILE A 51 -3.84 -14.31 19.81
CA ILE A 51 -4.28 -14.39 21.22
C ILE A 51 -4.41 -15.83 21.74
N ILE A 52 -4.63 -16.81 20.86
CA ILE A 52 -4.83 -18.21 21.22
C ILE A 52 -3.49 -18.93 21.48
N TYR A 53 -2.41 -18.56 20.77
CA TYR A 53 -1.17 -19.35 20.77
C TYR A 53 0.10 -18.58 21.12
N ASP A 54 0.13 -17.25 21.01
CA ASP A 54 1.33 -16.44 21.24
C ASP A 54 0.97 -15.01 21.69
N ILE A 55 1.18 -14.76 23.00
CA ILE A 55 0.92 -13.47 23.65
C ILE A 55 1.85 -12.37 23.10
N SER A 56 3.12 -12.68 22.84
CA SER A 56 4.08 -11.70 22.31
C SER A 56 3.71 -11.26 20.90
N LEU A 57 3.32 -12.22 20.06
CA LEU A 57 2.82 -11.93 18.72
C LEU A 57 1.51 -11.12 18.77
N PHE A 58 0.61 -11.44 19.71
CA PHE A 58 -0.62 -10.69 19.91
C PHE A 58 -0.34 -9.22 20.25
N GLU A 59 0.54 -8.94 21.21
CA GLU A 59 0.94 -7.58 21.58
C GLU A 59 1.56 -6.82 20.40
N LYS A 60 2.45 -7.47 19.66
CA LYS A 60 3.07 -6.89 18.46
C LYS A 60 2.03 -6.51 17.40
N ILE A 61 1.06 -7.38 17.13
CA ILE A 61 -0.02 -7.12 16.17
C ILE A 61 -0.93 -6.00 16.67
N LYS A 62 -1.27 -5.99 17.95
CA LYS A 62 -2.10 -4.96 18.59
C LYS A 62 -1.44 -3.58 18.45
N ASN A 63 -0.14 -3.48 18.72
CA ASN A 63 0.63 -2.25 18.54
C ASN A 63 0.67 -1.80 17.08
N THR A 64 0.93 -2.72 16.15
CA THR A 64 0.94 -2.44 14.70
C THR A 64 -0.42 -1.90 14.22
N LYS A 65 -1.51 -2.51 14.70
CA LYS A 65 -2.87 -2.10 14.36
C LYS A 65 -3.23 -0.74 14.96
N TYR A 66 -2.79 -0.46 16.19
CA TYR A 66 -2.96 0.85 16.82
C TYR A 66 -2.25 1.93 16.02
N GLN A 67 -0.97 1.73 15.68
CA GLN A 67 -0.21 2.65 14.83
C GLN A 67 -0.89 2.89 13.47
N LEU A 68 -1.40 1.84 12.83
CA LEU A 68 -2.14 1.96 11.57
C LEU A 68 -3.39 2.81 11.73
N ARG A 69 -4.14 2.66 12.83
CA ARG A 69 -5.35 3.47 13.13
C ARG A 69 -5.03 4.94 13.44
N CYS A 70 -3.86 5.22 14.02
CA CYS A 70 -3.41 6.59 14.26
C CYS A 70 -2.99 7.31 12.96
N SER A 71 -2.69 6.56 11.89
CA SER A 71 -2.41 7.13 10.57
C SER A 71 -3.68 7.29 9.73
N THR A 72 -3.78 8.40 8.98
CA THR A 72 -4.83 8.52 7.96
C THR A 72 -4.53 7.56 6.80
N PRO A 73 -5.53 7.09 6.04
CA PRO A 73 -5.30 6.23 4.88
C PRO A 73 -4.32 6.85 3.87
N GLN A 74 -4.33 8.18 3.75
CA GLN A 74 -3.41 8.93 2.90
C GLN A 74 -1.96 8.81 3.39
N LYS A 75 -1.70 9.13 4.66
CA LYS A 75 -0.37 8.99 5.27
C LYS A 75 0.13 7.55 5.26
N TRP A 76 -0.76 6.58 5.43
CA TRP A 76 -0.42 5.17 5.32
C TRP A 76 0.06 4.79 3.91
N LEU A 77 -0.60 5.30 2.86
CA LEU A 77 -0.17 5.09 1.48
C LEU A 77 1.19 5.74 1.21
N GLU A 78 1.38 6.99 1.63
CA GLU A 78 2.62 7.74 1.45
C GLU A 78 3.81 7.10 2.18
N ASN A 79 3.55 6.41 3.30
CA ASN A 79 4.58 5.66 4.01
C ASN A 79 4.76 4.21 3.49
N SER A 80 4.08 3.83 2.42
CA SER A 80 4.19 2.49 1.83
C SER A 80 5.43 2.41 0.94
N ASP A 81 6.32 1.46 1.20
CA ASP A 81 7.49 1.15 0.35
C ASP A 81 7.10 1.06 -1.13
N ILE A 82 5.97 0.41 -1.43
CA ILE A 82 5.46 0.21 -2.79
C ILE A 82 5.15 1.55 -3.45
N TYR A 83 4.45 2.44 -2.75
CA TYR A 83 4.07 3.74 -3.27
C TYR A 83 5.31 4.59 -3.52
N ASN A 84 6.24 4.61 -2.56
CA ASN A 84 7.49 5.37 -2.68
C ASN A 84 8.39 4.85 -3.81
N SER A 85 8.41 3.53 -4.03
CA SER A 85 9.19 2.94 -5.13
C SER A 85 8.60 3.34 -6.49
N ILE A 86 7.28 3.32 -6.64
CA ILE A 86 6.60 3.77 -7.87
C ILE A 86 6.83 5.27 -8.11
N VAL A 87 6.68 6.10 -7.07
CA VAL A 87 6.91 7.55 -7.19
C VAL A 87 8.36 7.83 -7.59
N SER A 88 9.33 7.16 -6.97
CA SER A 88 10.74 7.31 -7.33
C SER A 88 11.03 6.93 -8.78
N GLU A 89 10.45 5.85 -9.29
CA GLU A 89 10.62 5.45 -10.70
C GLU A 89 9.96 6.43 -11.67
N ILE A 90 8.82 7.01 -11.31
CA ILE A 90 8.15 8.04 -12.13
C ILE A 90 8.99 9.31 -12.17
N GLU A 91 9.51 9.77 -11.02
CA GLU A 91 10.39 10.94 -10.92
C GLU A 91 11.67 10.76 -11.74
N LYS A 92 12.34 9.59 -11.64
CA LYS A 92 13.54 9.27 -12.43
C LYS A 92 13.31 9.33 -13.94
N ARG A 93 12.10 9.01 -14.39
CA ARG A 93 11.72 8.97 -15.81
C ARG A 93 11.05 10.25 -16.29
N GLU A 94 10.96 11.26 -15.42
CA GLU A 94 10.30 12.55 -15.68
C GLU A 94 8.87 12.38 -16.25
N LEU A 95 8.17 11.32 -15.79
CA LEU A 95 6.83 11.04 -16.29
C LEU A 95 5.86 12.07 -15.73
N VAL A 96 5.26 12.86 -16.62
CA VAL A 96 4.22 13.81 -16.26
C VAL A 96 2.95 13.04 -15.91
N ILE A 97 2.77 12.77 -14.61
CA ILE A 97 1.47 12.42 -14.09
C ILE A 97 0.70 13.71 -13.97
N ASN A 98 -0.06 14.07 -15.00
CA ASN A 98 -1.04 15.13 -14.84
C ASN A 98 -1.87 14.77 -13.60
N ASN A 99 -1.98 15.71 -12.66
CA ASN A 99 -2.94 15.65 -11.57
C ASN A 99 -4.31 15.62 -12.23
N LEU A 100 -4.71 14.42 -12.64
CA LEU A 100 -6.07 14.09 -12.96
C LEU A 100 -6.77 14.08 -11.61
N ASP A 101 -7.02 15.30 -11.13
CA ASP A 101 -7.94 15.63 -10.05
C ASP A 101 -9.32 15.14 -10.50
N PHE A 102 -9.54 13.84 -10.33
CA PHE A 102 -10.85 13.25 -10.47
C PHE A 102 -11.48 13.28 -9.08
N CYS A 103 -12.25 14.36 -8.89
CA CYS A 103 -13.25 14.55 -7.85
C CYS A 103 -14.04 13.28 -7.54
#